data_AF-A0A7W0RFY3-F1
#
_entry.id   AF-A0A7W0RFY3-F1
#
_cell.length_a   1.000
_cell.length_b   1.000
_cell.length_c   1.000
_cell.angle_alpha   90.00
_cell.angle_beta   90.00
_cell.angle_gamma   90.00
#
_symmetry.space_group_name_H-M   'P 1'
#
loop_
_entity.id
_entity.type
_entity.pdbx_description
1 polymer ?
#
loop_
_entity_poly.entity_id
_entity_poly.type
_entity_poly.pdbx_seq_one_letter_code
_entity_poly.pdbx_strand_id
1 'polypeptide(L)'
;AGAVVLHVLAMGTALWIARRRGGVALVLGVAAVLALLVRAYGANTLTEAWNPYLPLLWWFVFLLALWSVLCGDLKLLPVMVGAGSFCAQTHIPYLGLTVGLGVVVVVAVVVGARAQRRAPPPRPRLAPWMLVAVAVGAVLWLPPVIDELVNSPGNMSKLGDYFAEPTEQAIGPRSGTRLLLVHLDPWQLLKAEQTELPEPVASRWPSTGSIVPGSLVLAAWVAAAVAAWRLRHATLLRLHAVVAAAMVLGVVVLSRIFGFVWYYLSLWAGGIAALLLLSLGWTVAVLLQRWLDPRAGARWATAGAVALVGVAVVATGSFSFAAADARSPDPRISRTIGELVPPTVEALEGGTGVSAGRNGRYLVTWADPVNIGAVGFGLLLELERRGFDVGVVEPNRESATAHRVLDPADATAVVHVAVGQEADQFRGKPGIRQVALVEPRSAEEQEEYARVRAEVIGDLEDAGLSDLVAGVDRNVFVTATADRVPRRIRDRMQRLIDLGLPNVVLVGSPAAFGR
;
A
#
# COMPACT_ATOMS: atom_id res chain seq x y z
N ALA A 1 -14.57 -6.53 -4.84
CA ALA A 1 -14.59 -8.00 -5.07
C ALA A 1 -13.23 -8.56 -5.53
N GLY A 2 -12.60 -8.00 -6.58
CA GLY A 2 -11.32 -8.51 -7.09
C GLY A 2 -10.17 -8.57 -6.07
N ALA A 3 -9.95 -7.49 -5.30
CA ALA A 3 -8.92 -7.45 -4.26
C ALA A 3 -9.08 -8.57 -3.20
N VAL A 4 -10.31 -8.77 -2.72
CA VAL A 4 -10.64 -9.84 -1.76
C VAL A 4 -10.31 -11.22 -2.33
N VAL A 5 -10.69 -11.50 -3.58
CA VAL A 5 -10.38 -12.78 -4.24
C VAL A 5 -8.86 -13.00 -4.31
N LEU A 6 -8.09 -11.97 -4.67
CA LEU A 6 -6.63 -12.06 -4.72
C LEU A 6 -6.03 -12.40 -3.35
N HIS A 7 -6.50 -11.78 -2.28
CA HIS A 7 -6.02 -12.06 -0.93
C HIS A 7 -6.42 -13.45 -0.43
N VAL A 8 -7.65 -13.91 -0.72
CA VAL A 8 -8.09 -15.28 -0.39
C VAL A 8 -7.26 -16.33 -1.11
N LEU A 9 -6.96 -16.12 -2.40
CA LEU A 9 -6.08 -17.00 -3.17
C LEU A 9 -4.65 -17.02 -2.60
N ALA A 10 -4.13 -15.87 -2.16
CA ALA A 10 -2.83 -15.80 -1.52
C ALA A 10 -2.80 -16.60 -0.20
N MET A 11 -3.82 -16.45 0.65
CA MET A 11 -3.94 -17.23 1.89
C MET A 11 -4.00 -18.73 1.62
N GLY A 12 -4.84 -19.17 0.69
CA GLY A 12 -4.95 -20.58 0.30
C GLY A 12 -3.61 -21.13 -0.22
N THR A 13 -2.91 -20.35 -1.04
CA THR A 13 -1.59 -20.72 -1.57
C THR A 13 -0.55 -20.83 -0.46
N ALA A 14 -0.50 -19.88 0.48
CA ALA A 14 0.43 -19.91 1.61
C ALA A 14 0.21 -21.16 2.50
N LEU A 15 -1.05 -21.49 2.82
CA LEU A 15 -1.40 -22.68 3.59
C LEU A 15 -1.06 -23.98 2.83
N TRP A 16 -1.26 -24.00 1.51
CA TRP A 16 -0.86 -25.13 0.67
C TRP A 16 0.67 -25.33 0.67
N ILE A 17 1.45 -24.24 0.56
CA ILE A 17 2.92 -24.30 0.67
C ILE A 17 3.32 -24.85 2.05
N ALA A 18 2.69 -24.36 3.12
CA ALA A 18 2.94 -24.82 4.48
C ALA A 18 2.67 -26.33 4.64
N ARG A 19 1.52 -26.80 4.15
CA ARG A 19 1.14 -28.23 4.19
C ARG A 19 2.11 -29.12 3.44
N ARG A 20 2.58 -28.66 2.28
CA ARG A 20 3.54 -29.34 1.41
C ARG A 20 4.93 -29.43 2.04
N ARG A 21 5.34 -28.38 2.77
CA ARG A 21 6.68 -28.26 3.36
C ARG A 21 6.83 -28.94 4.72
N GLY A 22 5.88 -28.73 5.61
CA GLY A 22 6.01 -29.08 7.03
C GLY A 22 4.76 -29.70 7.65
N GLY A 23 3.81 -30.14 6.82
CA GLY A 23 2.59 -30.79 7.30
C GLY A 23 1.69 -29.87 8.12
N VAL A 24 0.87 -30.47 8.98
CA VAL A 24 -0.14 -29.75 9.78
C VAL A 24 0.48 -28.77 10.76
N ALA A 25 1.61 -29.11 11.39
CA ALA A 25 2.28 -28.22 12.35
C ALA A 25 2.69 -26.89 11.70
N LEU A 26 3.25 -26.93 10.49
CA LEU A 26 3.59 -25.71 9.76
C LEU A 26 2.35 -24.97 9.26
N VAL A 27 1.27 -25.68 8.89
CA VAL A 27 -0.02 -25.05 8.56
C VAL A 27 -0.54 -24.25 9.74
N LEU A 28 -0.50 -24.79 10.97
CA LEU A 28 -0.93 -24.05 12.16
C LEU A 28 -0.08 -22.80 12.39
N GLY A 29 1.24 -22.89 12.24
CA GLY A 29 2.15 -21.74 12.36
C GLY A 29 1.87 -20.66 11.31
N VAL A 30 1.71 -21.06 10.05
CA VAL A 30 1.42 -20.15 8.94
C VAL A 30 0.01 -19.56 9.06
N ALA A 31 -0.98 -20.34 9.47
CA ALA A 31 -2.35 -19.85 9.70
C ALA A 31 -2.40 -18.80 10.82
N ALA A 32 -1.70 -19.02 11.93
CA ALA A 32 -1.63 -18.06 13.03
C ALA A 32 -0.99 -16.73 12.57
N VAL A 33 0.13 -16.80 11.84
CA VAL A 33 0.82 -15.61 11.32
C VAL A 33 0.00 -14.89 10.24
N LEU A 34 -0.68 -15.63 9.35
CA LEU A 34 -1.60 -15.05 8.37
C LEU A 34 -2.77 -14.35 9.05
N ALA A 35 -3.36 -14.95 10.09
CA ALA A 35 -4.44 -14.35 10.84
C ALA A 35 -3.99 -13.04 11.52
N LEU A 36 -2.77 -13.00 12.07
CA LEU A 36 -2.17 -11.78 12.60
C LEU A 36 -1.94 -10.72 11.51
N LEU A 37 -1.43 -11.10 10.34
CA LEU A 37 -1.25 -10.17 9.22
C LEU A 37 -2.58 -9.59 8.74
N VAL A 38 -3.60 -10.43 8.54
CA VAL A 38 -4.93 -10.00 8.11
C VAL A 38 -5.55 -9.07 9.15
N ARG A 39 -5.40 -9.41 10.43
CA ARG A 39 -5.85 -8.56 11.54
C ARG A 39 -5.14 -7.22 11.58
N ALA A 40 -3.83 -7.20 11.35
CA ALA A 40 -3.00 -6.01 11.38
C ALA A 40 -3.31 -5.08 10.20
N TYR A 41 -3.44 -5.62 8.98
CA TYR A 41 -3.77 -4.81 7.80
C TYR A 41 -5.19 -4.26 7.83
N GLY A 42 -6.15 -4.98 8.43
CA GLY A 42 -7.53 -4.52 8.56
C GLY A 42 -8.37 -4.69 7.29
N ALA A 43 -9.68 -4.50 7.44
CA ALA A 43 -10.65 -4.78 6.38
C ALA A 43 -10.54 -3.81 5.21
N ASN A 44 -10.38 -2.51 5.50
CA ASN A 44 -10.28 -1.46 4.48
C ASN A 44 -9.11 -1.73 3.53
N THR A 45 -7.91 -1.92 4.08
CA THR A 45 -6.69 -2.25 3.31
C THR A 45 -6.87 -3.47 2.43
N LEU A 46 -7.50 -4.54 2.94
CA LEU A 46 -7.64 -5.81 2.20
C LEU A 46 -8.80 -5.84 1.21
N THR A 47 -9.69 -4.84 1.24
CA THR A 47 -10.86 -4.78 0.35
C THR A 47 -10.72 -3.69 -0.72
N GLU A 48 -9.95 -2.65 -0.44
CA GLU A 48 -9.67 -1.57 -1.36
C GLU A 48 -8.72 -2.01 -2.49
N ALA A 49 -9.12 -1.74 -3.74
CA ALA A 49 -8.38 -2.13 -4.93
C ALA A 49 -7.26 -1.12 -5.26
N TRP A 50 -6.36 -0.90 -4.31
CA TRP A 50 -5.26 0.04 -4.43
C TRP A 50 -3.92 -0.69 -4.54
N ASN A 51 -3.06 -0.20 -5.45
CA ASN A 51 -1.80 -0.81 -5.84
C ASN A 51 -0.89 -1.29 -4.67
N PRO A 52 -0.60 -0.49 -3.63
CA PRO A 52 0.25 -0.95 -2.53
C PRO A 52 -0.39 -2.03 -1.64
N TYR A 53 -1.72 -2.23 -1.71
CA TYR A 53 -2.43 -3.19 -0.87
C TYR A 53 -2.56 -4.58 -1.49
N LEU A 54 -2.79 -4.65 -2.80
CA LEU A 54 -2.94 -5.93 -3.51
C LEU A 54 -1.77 -6.93 -3.27
N PRO A 55 -0.48 -6.52 -3.23
CA PRO A 55 0.63 -7.47 -3.10
C PRO A 55 0.87 -7.97 -1.67
N LEU A 56 0.19 -7.45 -0.64
CA LEU A 56 0.57 -7.70 0.77
C LEU A 56 0.66 -9.18 1.15
N LEU A 57 -0.36 -9.97 0.82
CA LEU A 57 -0.36 -11.41 1.13
C LEU A 57 0.38 -12.24 0.06
N TRP A 58 0.42 -11.77 -1.18
CA TRP A 58 1.20 -12.40 -2.25
C TRP A 58 2.70 -12.28 -2.02
N TRP A 59 3.15 -11.21 -1.35
CA TRP A 59 4.51 -11.05 -0.87
C TRP A 59 4.89 -12.14 0.13
N PHE A 60 3.99 -12.47 1.06
CA PHE A 60 4.21 -13.56 2.00
C PHE A 60 4.25 -14.93 1.30
N VAL A 61 3.38 -15.14 0.30
CA VAL A 61 3.45 -16.32 -0.59
C VAL A 61 4.79 -16.40 -1.32
N PHE A 62 5.28 -15.28 -1.86
CA PHE A 62 6.58 -15.21 -2.52
C PHE A 62 7.71 -15.64 -1.58
N LEU A 63 7.75 -15.12 -0.36
CA LEU A 63 8.76 -15.49 0.64
C LEU A 63 8.73 -16.99 1.00
N LEU A 64 7.53 -17.56 1.19
CA LEU A 64 7.36 -18.99 1.48
C LEU A 64 7.76 -19.89 0.29
N ALA A 65 7.38 -19.50 -0.93
CA ALA A 65 7.75 -20.19 -2.15
C ALA A 65 9.27 -20.13 -2.36
N LEU A 66 9.88 -18.97 -2.13
CA LEU A 66 11.32 -18.73 -2.23
C LEU A 66 12.10 -19.62 -1.26
N TRP A 67 11.72 -19.61 0.02
CA TRP A 67 12.30 -20.50 1.03
C TRP A 67 12.17 -21.97 0.62
N SER A 68 11.01 -22.34 0.07
CA SER A 68 10.76 -23.70 -0.37
C SER A 68 11.63 -24.14 -1.55
N VAL A 69 11.86 -23.25 -2.51
CA VAL A 69 12.78 -23.47 -3.64
C VAL A 69 14.21 -23.64 -3.14
N LEU A 70 14.68 -22.82 -2.17
CA LEU A 70 15.99 -22.97 -1.56
C LEU A 70 16.18 -24.32 -0.84
N CYS A 71 15.10 -24.86 -0.32
CA CYS A 71 15.06 -26.21 0.26
C CYS A 71 14.89 -27.33 -0.78
N GLY A 72 14.92 -27.03 -2.08
CA GLY A 72 14.90 -28.00 -3.17
C GLY A 72 13.52 -28.36 -3.74
N ASP A 73 12.44 -27.70 -3.31
CA ASP A 73 11.09 -27.96 -3.86
C ASP A 73 10.82 -27.09 -5.08
N LEU A 74 11.40 -27.53 -6.20
CA LEU A 74 11.39 -26.80 -7.46
C LEU A 74 10.00 -26.68 -8.09
N LYS A 75 9.01 -27.46 -7.63
CA LYS A 75 7.61 -27.32 -8.08
C LYS A 75 7.03 -25.96 -7.70
N LEU A 76 7.62 -25.27 -6.73
CA LEU A 76 7.21 -23.92 -6.34
C LEU A 76 7.90 -22.80 -7.12
N LEU A 77 8.78 -23.11 -8.07
CA LEU A 77 9.39 -22.09 -8.94
C LEU A 77 8.33 -21.27 -9.70
N PRO A 78 7.30 -21.85 -10.34
CA PRO A 78 6.27 -21.05 -11.01
C PRO A 78 5.49 -20.15 -10.05
N VAL A 79 5.22 -20.64 -8.83
CA VAL A 79 4.52 -19.86 -7.79
C VAL A 79 5.38 -18.70 -7.31
N MET A 80 6.69 -18.92 -7.11
CA MET A 80 7.66 -17.87 -6.77
C MET A 80 7.73 -16.82 -7.87
N VAL A 81 7.84 -17.22 -9.14
CA VAL A 81 7.89 -16.27 -10.27
C VAL A 81 6.57 -15.51 -10.40
N GLY A 82 5.43 -16.19 -10.32
CA GLY A 82 4.11 -15.57 -10.39
C GLY A 82 3.87 -14.56 -9.28
N ALA A 83 4.06 -14.96 -8.02
CA ALA A 83 3.89 -14.09 -6.87
C ALA A 83 4.88 -12.92 -6.87
N GLY A 84 6.15 -13.18 -7.21
CA GLY A 84 7.18 -12.15 -7.29
C GLY A 84 6.92 -11.13 -8.40
N SER A 85 6.48 -11.58 -9.58
CA SER A 85 6.13 -10.71 -10.70
C SER A 85 4.90 -9.86 -10.38
N PHE A 86 3.87 -10.47 -9.79
CA PHE A 86 2.68 -9.74 -9.33
C PHE A 86 3.06 -8.63 -8.34
N CYS A 87 3.85 -8.95 -7.32
CA CYS A 87 4.31 -7.96 -6.34
C CYS A 87 5.13 -6.84 -7.01
N ALA A 88 6.11 -7.20 -7.84
CA ALA A 88 6.99 -6.25 -8.53
C ALA A 88 6.22 -5.27 -9.41
N GLN A 89 5.18 -5.73 -10.11
CA GLN A 89 4.41 -4.92 -11.03
C GLN A 89 3.34 -4.07 -10.34
N THR A 90 2.92 -4.42 -9.12
CA THR A 90 1.87 -3.65 -8.44
C THR A 90 2.42 -2.41 -7.74
N HIS A 91 3.59 -2.50 -7.10
CA HIS A 91 4.12 -1.38 -6.31
C HIS A 91 5.66 -1.40 -6.25
N ILE A 92 6.29 -0.26 -6.55
CA ILE A 92 7.73 -0.11 -6.81
C ILE A 92 8.65 -0.72 -5.72
N PRO A 93 8.42 -0.54 -4.39
CA PRO A 93 9.25 -1.14 -3.36
C PRO A 93 9.45 -2.66 -3.51
N TYR A 94 8.44 -3.37 -4.02
CA TYR A 94 8.54 -4.81 -4.23
C TYR A 94 9.46 -5.21 -5.37
N LEU A 95 9.65 -4.36 -6.38
CA LEU A 95 10.52 -4.66 -7.53
C LEU A 95 11.95 -4.97 -7.06
N GLY A 96 12.53 -4.09 -6.24
CA GLY A 96 13.87 -4.28 -5.68
C GLY A 96 13.94 -5.52 -4.78
N LEU A 97 12.91 -5.78 -3.98
CA LEU A 97 12.84 -6.91 -3.07
C LEU A 97 12.75 -8.26 -3.81
N THR A 98 11.81 -8.39 -4.75
CA THR A 98 11.55 -9.66 -5.44
C THR A 98 12.66 -10.01 -6.42
N VAL A 99 13.20 -9.03 -7.15
CA VAL A 99 14.35 -9.22 -8.05
C VAL A 99 15.60 -9.57 -7.22
N GLY A 100 15.89 -8.79 -6.18
CA GLY A 100 17.07 -9.03 -5.32
C GLY A 100 17.04 -10.41 -4.67
N LEU A 101 15.91 -10.81 -4.09
CA LEU A 101 15.74 -12.15 -3.51
C LEU A 101 15.73 -13.26 -4.57
N GLY A 102 15.16 -13.01 -5.74
CA GLY A 102 15.19 -13.94 -6.87
C GLY A 102 16.62 -14.26 -7.32
N VAL A 103 17.49 -13.25 -7.42
CA VAL A 103 18.91 -13.42 -7.74
C VAL A 103 19.62 -14.29 -6.69
N VAL A 104 19.35 -14.08 -5.40
CA VAL A 104 19.92 -14.91 -4.31
C VAL A 104 19.57 -16.38 -4.51
N VAL A 105 18.33 -16.69 -4.91
CA VAL A 105 17.89 -18.08 -5.18
C VAL A 105 18.60 -18.65 -6.40
N VAL A 106 18.66 -17.90 -7.50
CA VAL A 106 19.34 -18.36 -8.72
C VAL A 106 20.79 -18.70 -8.41
N VAL A 107 21.49 -17.82 -7.68
CA VAL A 107 22.88 -18.05 -7.25
C VAL A 107 22.97 -19.29 -6.36
N ALA A 108 22.10 -19.43 -5.36
CA ALA A 108 22.10 -20.57 -4.45
C ALA A 108 21.86 -21.91 -5.17
N VAL A 109 20.91 -21.94 -6.11
CA VAL A 109 20.60 -23.13 -6.92
C VAL A 109 21.77 -23.47 -7.85
N VAL A 110 22.37 -22.48 -8.51
CA VAL A 110 23.51 -22.69 -9.41
C VAL A 110 24.75 -23.17 -8.65
N VAL A 111 25.07 -22.56 -7.51
CA VAL A 111 26.19 -22.96 -6.64
C VAL A 111 25.96 -24.38 -6.10
N GLY A 112 24.74 -24.66 -5.61
CA GLY A 112 24.37 -25.99 -5.13
C GLY A 112 24.48 -27.06 -6.22
N ALA A 113 24.01 -26.77 -7.44
CA ALA A 113 24.14 -27.66 -8.58
C ALA A 113 25.60 -27.91 -8.96
N ARG A 114 26.47 -26.89 -8.93
CA ARG A 114 27.91 -27.04 -9.18
C ARG A 114 28.61 -27.86 -8.11
N ALA A 115 28.26 -27.69 -6.84
CA ALA A 115 28.81 -28.48 -5.74
C ALA A 115 28.42 -29.97 -5.85
N GLN A 116 27.19 -30.25 -6.32
CA GLN A 116 26.67 -31.61 -6.50
C GLN A 116 27.19 -32.32 -7.76
N ARG A 117 27.79 -31.61 -8.73
CA ARG A 117 28.47 -32.24 -9.88
C ARG A 117 29.65 -33.14 -9.49
N ARG A 118 30.08 -33.11 -8.23
CA ARG A 118 31.11 -34.01 -7.66
C ARG A 118 30.55 -35.34 -7.12
N ALA A 119 29.24 -35.59 -7.21
CA ALA A 119 28.57 -36.84 -6.83
C ALA A 119 27.70 -37.39 -8.00
N PRO A 120 27.43 -38.71 -8.08
CA PRO A 120 26.59 -39.28 -9.15
C PRO A 120 25.14 -38.78 -9.04
N PRO A 121 24.42 -38.47 -10.14
CA PRO A 121 23.18 -37.72 -10.03
C PRO A 121 21.95 -38.62 -9.85
N PRO A 122 21.07 -38.34 -8.89
CA PRO A 122 19.65 -38.37 -9.16
C PRO A 122 19.31 -37.02 -9.79
N ARG A 123 19.03 -36.96 -11.11
CA ARG A 123 18.48 -35.73 -11.71
C ARG A 123 16.99 -35.65 -11.35
N PRO A 124 16.54 -34.78 -10.41
CA PRO A 124 15.12 -34.46 -10.37
C PRO A 124 14.74 -33.78 -11.68
N ARG A 125 13.47 -33.91 -12.08
CA ARG A 125 12.86 -33.26 -13.26
C ARG A 125 12.84 -31.73 -13.08
N LEU A 126 14.02 -31.09 -13.07
CA LEU A 126 14.24 -29.64 -12.95
C LEU A 126 13.71 -28.91 -14.19
N ALA A 127 13.96 -29.49 -15.37
CA ALA A 127 13.61 -28.92 -16.67
C ALA A 127 12.13 -28.51 -16.83
N PRO A 128 11.12 -29.36 -16.52
CA PRO A 128 9.72 -28.96 -16.72
C PRO A 128 9.28 -27.80 -15.82
N TRP A 129 9.69 -27.78 -14.55
CA TRP A 129 9.28 -26.69 -13.63
C TRP A 129 10.02 -25.38 -13.91
N MET A 130 11.29 -25.45 -14.36
CA MET A 130 11.98 -24.28 -14.89
C MET A 130 11.29 -23.76 -16.15
N LEU A 131 10.91 -24.63 -17.09
CA LEU A 131 10.21 -24.24 -18.31
C LEU A 131 8.88 -23.55 -17.99
N VAL A 132 8.09 -24.13 -17.07
CA VAL A 132 6.83 -23.51 -16.62
C VAL A 132 7.09 -22.17 -15.94
N ALA A 133 8.11 -22.06 -15.08
CA ALA A 133 8.44 -20.80 -14.42
C ALA A 133 8.90 -19.72 -15.42
N VAL A 134 9.69 -20.09 -16.42
CA VAL A 134 10.10 -19.19 -17.52
C VAL A 134 8.87 -18.78 -18.34
N ALA A 135 7.98 -19.71 -18.68
CA ALA A 135 6.75 -19.39 -19.40
C ALA A 135 5.84 -18.43 -18.60
N VAL A 136 5.66 -18.67 -17.29
CA VAL A 136 4.91 -17.78 -16.41
C VAL A 136 5.55 -16.40 -16.37
N GLY A 137 6.88 -16.32 -16.19
CA GLY A 137 7.62 -15.06 -16.21
C GLY A 137 7.47 -14.33 -17.54
N ALA A 138 7.65 -15.03 -18.67
CA ALA A 138 7.52 -14.45 -19.99
C ALA A 138 6.12 -13.89 -20.24
N VAL A 139 5.07 -14.63 -19.88
CA VAL A 139 3.67 -14.18 -20.03
C VAL A 139 3.40 -12.95 -19.15
N LEU A 140 3.81 -12.97 -17.89
CA LEU A 140 3.53 -11.88 -16.95
C LEU A 140 4.33 -10.60 -17.25
N TRP A 141 5.52 -10.71 -17.84
CA TRP A 141 6.36 -9.57 -18.19
C TRP A 141 6.21 -9.11 -19.63
N LEU A 142 5.44 -9.83 -20.45
CA LEU A 142 5.16 -9.43 -21.82
C LEU A 142 4.52 -8.04 -21.91
N PRO A 143 3.49 -7.67 -21.11
CA PRO A 143 2.90 -6.33 -21.22
C PRO A 143 3.88 -5.18 -20.87
N PRO A 144 4.64 -5.22 -19.75
CA PRO A 144 5.68 -4.21 -19.50
C PRO A 144 6.75 -4.13 -20.59
N VAL A 145 7.13 -5.26 -21.19
CA VAL A 145 8.09 -5.29 -22.31
C VAL A 145 7.49 -4.66 -23.57
N ILE A 146 6.22 -4.94 -23.88
CA ILE A 146 5.53 -4.30 -25.01
C ILE A 146 5.45 -2.79 -24.78
N ASP A 147 5.07 -2.36 -23.57
CA ASP A 147 5.02 -0.93 -23.21
C ASP A 147 6.37 -0.25 -23.42
N GLU A 148 7.46 -0.87 -22.96
CA GLU A 148 8.82 -0.36 -23.14
C GLU A 148 9.26 -0.26 -24.61
N LEU A 149 8.77 -1.15 -25.47
CA LEU A 149 9.10 -1.16 -26.90
C LEU A 149 8.22 -0.24 -27.75
N VAL A 150 6.98 0.00 -27.33
CA VAL A 150 5.97 0.76 -28.09
C VAL A 150 5.93 2.23 -27.68
N ASN A 151 6.17 2.54 -26.40
CA ASN A 151 6.09 3.89 -25.87
C ASN A 151 7.49 4.50 -25.67
N SER A 152 7.60 5.82 -25.80
CA SER A 152 8.85 6.56 -25.60
C SER A 152 8.59 7.83 -24.79
N PRO A 153 8.94 7.88 -23.49
CA PRO A 153 9.52 6.79 -22.70
C PRO A 153 8.48 5.75 -22.25
N GLY A 154 8.88 4.47 -22.27
CA GLY A 154 8.14 3.40 -21.61
C GLY A 154 8.27 3.43 -20.10
N ASN A 155 7.50 2.60 -19.39
CA ASN A 155 7.48 2.63 -17.93
C ASN A 155 8.81 2.21 -17.29
N MET A 156 9.61 1.32 -17.90
CA MET A 156 10.91 0.94 -17.33
C MET A 156 11.93 2.07 -17.49
N SER A 157 11.93 2.76 -18.64
CA SER A 157 12.73 3.97 -18.85
C SER A 157 12.39 5.05 -17.81
N LYS A 158 11.11 5.36 -17.61
CA LYS A 158 10.67 6.33 -16.59
C LYS A 158 11.15 5.99 -15.18
N LEU A 159 11.10 4.70 -14.80
CA LEU A 159 11.62 4.24 -13.51
C LEU A 159 13.14 4.40 -13.43
N GLY A 160 13.85 4.07 -14.51
CA GLY A 160 15.29 4.27 -14.62
C GLY A 160 15.69 5.72 -14.38
N ASP A 161 15.05 6.63 -15.11
CA ASP A 161 15.28 8.08 -15.01
C ASP A 161 15.00 8.59 -13.59
N TYR A 162 13.85 8.19 -13.00
CA TYR A 162 13.48 8.57 -11.64
C TYR A 162 14.52 8.18 -10.58
N PHE A 163 15.11 6.98 -10.69
CA PHE A 163 16.12 6.52 -9.72
C PHE A 163 17.53 7.04 -10.02
N ALA A 164 17.83 7.40 -11.27
CA ALA A 164 19.11 7.96 -11.70
C ALA A 164 19.21 9.45 -11.37
N GLU A 165 18.14 10.20 -11.60
CA GLU A 165 18.04 11.65 -11.41
C GLU A 165 16.87 11.99 -10.47
N PRO A 166 16.94 11.62 -9.17
CA PRO A 166 15.85 11.87 -8.25
C PRO A 166 15.69 13.37 -7.96
N THR A 167 14.45 13.85 -8.00
CA THR A 167 14.09 15.25 -7.70
C THR A 167 14.16 15.59 -6.22
N GLU A 168 14.05 14.58 -5.35
CA GLU A 168 14.09 14.72 -3.90
C GLU A 168 15.19 13.86 -3.30
N GLN A 169 15.65 14.23 -2.10
CA GLN A 169 16.68 13.46 -1.41
C GLN A 169 16.11 12.17 -0.83
N ALA A 170 16.93 11.12 -0.88
CA ALA A 170 16.60 9.86 -0.24
C ALA A 170 16.74 9.98 1.29
N ILE A 171 15.84 9.34 2.06
CA ILE A 171 15.89 9.40 3.52
C ILE A 171 17.15 8.74 4.14
N GLY A 172 17.84 7.90 3.37
CA GLY A 172 19.15 7.34 3.69
C GLY A 172 19.14 6.11 4.63
N PRO A 173 20.32 5.46 4.79
CA PRO A 173 20.46 4.16 5.46
C PRO A 173 20.09 4.16 6.94
N ARG A 174 20.38 5.25 7.65
CA ARG A 174 20.04 5.37 9.07
C ARG A 174 18.51 5.39 9.27
N SER A 175 17.81 6.18 8.48
CA SER A 175 16.35 6.30 8.51
C SER A 175 15.69 5.00 8.05
N GLY A 176 16.18 4.40 6.96
CA GLY A 176 15.70 3.11 6.46
C GLY A 176 15.87 1.97 7.48
N THR A 177 17.01 1.92 8.18
CA THR A 177 17.24 0.93 9.26
C THR A 177 16.32 1.16 10.44
N ARG A 178 16.17 2.41 10.89
CA ARG A 178 15.23 2.76 11.97
C ARG A 178 13.81 2.33 11.61
N LEU A 179 13.39 2.60 10.38
CA LEU A 179 12.07 2.26 9.88
C LEU A 179 11.84 0.74 9.85
N LEU A 180 12.82 -0.03 9.37
CA LEU A 180 12.74 -1.49 9.43
C LEU A 180 12.59 -1.98 10.88
N LEU A 181 13.41 -1.48 11.81
CA LEU A 181 13.36 -1.89 13.22
C LEU A 181 12.02 -1.53 13.87
N VAL A 182 11.42 -0.40 13.52
CA VAL A 182 10.06 -0.06 13.97
C VAL A 182 9.07 -1.12 13.47
N HIS A 183 9.12 -1.51 12.21
CA HIS A 183 8.22 -2.55 11.65
C HIS A 183 8.49 -3.97 12.16
N LEU A 184 9.66 -4.25 12.74
CA LEU A 184 9.95 -5.52 13.39
C LEU A 184 9.34 -5.64 14.80
N ASP A 185 8.72 -4.59 15.33
CA ASP A 185 7.97 -4.64 16.58
C ASP A 185 6.74 -5.56 16.43
N PRO A 186 6.69 -6.72 17.11
CA PRO A 186 5.60 -7.67 16.97
C PRO A 186 4.28 -7.15 17.57
N TRP A 187 4.34 -6.15 18.45
CA TRP A 187 3.11 -5.50 18.95
C TRP A 187 2.38 -4.75 17.84
N GLN A 188 3.06 -4.33 16.77
CA GLN A 188 2.38 -3.74 15.61
C GLN A 188 1.45 -4.72 14.90
N LEU A 189 1.70 -6.04 14.98
CA LEU A 189 0.81 -7.06 14.42
C LEU A 189 -0.40 -7.34 15.32
N LEU A 190 -0.33 -6.92 16.59
CA LEU A 190 -1.40 -7.07 17.59
C LEU A 190 -2.26 -5.82 17.71
N LYS A 191 -1.73 -4.66 17.33
CA LYS A 191 -2.49 -3.41 17.33
C LYS A 191 -3.57 -3.48 16.26
N ALA A 192 -4.80 -3.22 16.70
CA ALA A 192 -5.98 -3.14 15.86
C ALA A 192 -5.92 -2.01 14.80
N GLU A 193 -4.96 -1.11 14.99
CA GLU A 193 -5.00 0.31 14.64
C GLU A 193 -4.05 0.70 13.51
N GLN A 194 -3.50 -0.22 12.71
CA GLN A 194 -2.74 0.26 11.55
C GLN A 194 -3.64 1.08 10.60
N THR A 195 -4.97 0.95 10.69
CA THR A 195 -5.93 1.68 9.84
C THR A 195 -7.32 2.00 10.43
N GLU A 196 -7.65 1.67 11.69
CA GLU A 196 -9.04 1.79 12.23
C GLU A 196 -9.27 2.81 13.37
N LEU A 197 -8.65 3.99 13.30
CA LEU A 197 -9.16 5.16 14.01
C LEU A 197 -9.22 6.37 13.05
N PRO A 198 -10.16 7.32 13.26
CA PRO A 198 -10.14 8.65 12.63
C PRO A 198 -9.01 9.51 13.22
N GLU A 199 -7.81 8.93 13.34
CA GLU A 199 -6.64 9.65 13.80
C GLU A 199 -6.03 10.38 12.60
N PRO A 200 -5.61 11.64 12.77
CA PRO A 200 -5.08 12.48 11.71
C PRO A 200 -4.01 11.73 10.90
N VAL A 201 -3.90 11.99 9.59
CA VAL A 201 -2.78 11.56 8.70
C VAL A 201 -1.42 11.70 9.38
N ALA A 202 -1.29 12.60 10.37
CA ALA A 202 -0.14 12.74 11.22
C ALA A 202 0.11 11.59 12.24
N SER A 203 -0.59 10.46 12.16
CA SER A 203 -0.24 9.17 12.77
C SER A 203 0.30 8.16 11.74
N ARG A 204 0.23 8.49 10.43
CA ARG A 204 0.78 7.70 9.31
C ARG A 204 2.31 7.79 9.17
N TRP A 205 3.01 8.34 10.17
CA TRP A 205 4.48 8.48 10.18
C TRP A 205 5.17 7.18 10.56
N PRO A 206 5.92 6.56 9.65
CA PRO A 206 6.56 5.27 9.93
C PRO A 206 7.79 5.39 10.86
N SER A 207 8.24 6.61 11.16
CA SER A 207 9.47 6.91 11.92
C SER A 207 9.27 7.12 13.43
N THR A 208 8.04 7.12 13.93
CA THR A 208 7.70 7.54 15.30
C THR A 208 7.68 6.41 16.33
N GLY A 209 7.77 5.15 15.89
CA GLY A 209 7.85 3.99 16.78
C GLY A 209 9.19 3.89 17.51
N SER A 210 9.18 3.20 18.65
CA SER A 210 10.42 2.81 19.34
C SER A 210 11.12 1.70 18.55
N ILE A 211 12.44 1.83 18.37
CA ILE A 211 13.26 0.75 17.78
C ILE A 211 13.50 -0.39 18.76
N VAL A 212 13.21 -0.20 20.05
CA VAL A 212 13.59 -1.15 21.11
C VAL A 212 12.93 -2.51 20.93
N PRO A 213 11.59 -2.63 20.73
CA PRO A 213 10.96 -3.93 20.57
C PRO A 213 11.50 -4.69 19.35
N GLY A 214 11.61 -4.02 18.20
CA GLY A 214 12.16 -4.64 17.00
C GLY A 214 13.64 -5.02 17.12
N SER A 215 14.43 -4.24 17.88
CA SER A 215 15.82 -4.58 18.17
C SER A 215 15.95 -5.84 19.05
N LEU A 216 15.06 -5.99 20.05
CA LEU A 216 14.99 -7.19 20.89
C LEU A 216 14.59 -8.42 20.08
N VAL A 217 13.60 -8.28 19.19
CA VAL A 217 13.17 -9.35 18.29
C VAL A 217 14.26 -9.73 17.30
N LEU A 218 14.98 -8.75 16.75
CA LEU A 218 16.14 -9.00 15.90
C LEU A 218 17.22 -9.79 16.66
N ALA A 219 17.53 -9.41 17.91
CA ALA A 219 18.49 -10.14 18.74
C ALA A 219 18.03 -11.59 19.02
N ALA A 220 16.75 -11.79 19.36
CA ALA A 220 16.17 -13.11 19.54
C ALA A 220 16.22 -13.96 18.26
N TRP A 221 15.97 -13.35 17.10
CA TRP A 221 16.09 -14.01 15.80
C TRP A 221 17.54 -14.39 15.47
N VAL A 222 18.51 -13.53 15.78
CA VAL A 222 19.95 -13.87 15.62
C VAL A 222 20.29 -15.09 16.49
N ALA A 223 19.86 -15.11 17.75
CA ALA A 223 20.06 -16.26 18.63
C ALA A 223 19.40 -17.53 18.07
N ALA A 224 18.20 -17.43 17.50
CA ALA A 224 17.53 -18.55 16.83
C ALA A 224 18.30 -19.03 15.59
N ALA A 225 18.79 -18.13 14.74
CA ALA A 225 19.60 -18.50 13.58
C ALA A 225 20.89 -19.21 13.99
N VAL A 226 21.56 -18.73 15.05
CA VAL A 226 22.74 -19.40 15.63
C VAL A 226 22.37 -20.77 16.20
N ALA A 227 21.23 -20.90 16.88
CA ALA A 227 20.75 -22.18 17.37
C ALA A 227 20.48 -23.16 16.21
N ALA A 228 19.78 -22.74 15.16
CA ALA A 228 19.54 -23.55 13.96
C ALA A 228 20.85 -24.00 13.29
N TRP A 229 21.87 -23.14 13.30
CA TRP A 229 23.23 -23.47 12.83
C TRP A 229 23.91 -24.52 13.69
N ARG A 230 23.90 -24.35 15.02
CA ARG A 230 24.45 -25.32 15.98
C ARG A 230 23.73 -26.68 15.88
N LEU A 231 22.42 -26.65 15.65
CA LEU A 231 21.59 -27.84 15.45
C LEU A 231 21.81 -28.49 14.07
N ARG A 232 22.50 -27.82 13.13
CA ARG A 232 22.65 -28.21 11.72
C ARG A 232 21.32 -28.45 11.02
N HIS A 233 20.29 -27.70 11.42
CA HIS A 233 18.93 -27.85 10.88
C HIS A 233 18.80 -27.11 9.55
N ALA A 234 19.20 -27.77 8.46
CA ALA A 234 19.40 -27.15 7.15
C ALA A 234 18.15 -26.44 6.57
N THR A 235 16.94 -26.90 6.92
CA THR A 235 15.69 -26.25 6.49
C THR A 235 15.43 -24.93 7.22
N LEU A 236 15.74 -24.87 8.52
CA LEU A 236 15.59 -23.66 9.33
C LEU A 236 16.66 -22.64 8.96
N LEU A 237 17.90 -23.08 8.73
CA LEU A 237 18.97 -22.22 8.26
C LEU A 237 18.61 -21.48 6.96
N ARG A 238 17.98 -22.18 6.01
CA ARG A 238 17.49 -21.55 4.78
C ARG A 238 16.37 -20.56 5.05
N LEU A 239 15.45 -20.86 5.98
CA LEU A 239 14.41 -19.92 6.39
C LEU A 239 15.01 -18.64 6.99
N HIS A 240 15.96 -18.77 7.91
CA HIS A 240 16.70 -17.62 8.46
C HIS A 240 17.47 -16.88 7.37
N ALA A 241 18.09 -17.56 6.41
CA ALA A 241 18.77 -16.90 5.30
C ALA A 241 17.81 -16.05 4.45
N VAL A 242 16.57 -16.52 4.21
CA VAL A 242 15.54 -15.72 3.53
C VAL A 242 15.18 -14.49 4.33
N VAL A 243 14.92 -14.63 5.62
CA VAL A 243 14.61 -13.49 6.51
C VAL A 243 15.77 -12.49 6.53
N ALA A 244 17.01 -12.96 6.62
CA ALA A 244 18.21 -12.13 6.60
C ALA A 244 18.33 -11.33 5.29
N ALA A 245 18.21 -12.00 4.15
CA ALA A 245 18.30 -11.36 2.84
C ALA A 245 17.15 -10.36 2.63
N ALA A 246 15.94 -10.70 3.07
CA ALA A 246 14.78 -9.81 2.98
C ALA A 246 14.94 -8.56 3.85
N MET A 247 15.50 -8.69 5.06
CA MET A 247 15.79 -7.54 5.92
C MET A 247 16.88 -6.64 5.32
N VAL A 248 17.97 -7.21 4.81
CA VAL A 248 19.07 -6.43 4.20
C VAL A 248 18.57 -5.67 2.98
N LEU A 249 17.88 -6.34 2.05
CA LEU A 249 17.27 -5.68 0.89
C LEU A 249 16.19 -4.70 1.31
N GLY A 250 15.44 -5.01 2.37
CA GLY A 250 14.48 -4.11 2.97
C GLY A 250 15.09 -2.79 3.43
N VAL A 251 16.23 -2.83 4.12
CA VAL A 251 16.96 -1.61 4.48
C VAL A 251 17.35 -0.83 3.21
N VAL A 252 17.88 -1.50 2.19
CA VAL A 252 18.27 -0.83 0.93
C VAL A 252 17.08 -0.12 0.28
N VAL A 253 15.93 -0.80 0.17
CA VAL A 253 14.70 -0.23 -0.42
C VAL A 253 14.17 0.93 0.42
N LEU A 254 14.08 0.80 1.75
CA LEU A 254 13.62 1.87 2.63
C LEU A 254 14.56 3.09 2.59
N SER A 255 15.87 2.86 2.45
CA SER A 255 16.86 3.94 2.38
C SER A 255 16.73 4.80 1.13
N ARG A 256 16.06 4.28 0.09
CA ARG A 256 15.86 4.90 -1.22
C ARG A 256 14.43 5.43 -1.40
N ILE A 257 13.69 5.62 -0.30
CA ILE A 257 12.47 6.43 -0.31
C ILE A 257 12.89 7.89 -0.47
N PHE A 258 12.34 8.56 -1.48
CA PHE A 258 12.58 9.97 -1.77
C PHE A 258 11.46 10.82 -1.19
N GLY A 259 11.85 11.92 -0.54
CA GLY A 259 10.94 12.84 0.13
C GLY A 259 10.09 12.19 1.22
N PHE A 260 8.79 12.45 1.16
CA PHE A 260 7.87 12.11 2.23
C PHE A 260 7.68 10.59 2.42
N VAL A 261 7.88 10.12 3.64
CA VAL A 261 7.73 8.69 3.98
C VAL A 261 6.27 8.35 4.25
N TRP A 262 5.54 8.00 3.19
CA TRP A 262 4.18 7.48 3.32
C TRP A 262 4.16 6.06 3.91
N TYR A 263 3.21 5.77 4.79
CA TYR A 263 3.07 4.45 5.43
C TYR A 263 2.98 3.28 4.45
N TYR A 264 2.33 3.47 3.30
CA TYR A 264 2.15 2.41 2.30
C TYR A 264 3.46 1.98 1.64
N LEU A 265 4.53 2.77 1.76
CA LEU A 265 5.85 2.46 1.21
C LEU A 265 6.56 1.32 1.96
N SER A 266 6.11 0.98 3.17
CA SER A 266 6.77 0.01 4.05
C SER A 266 5.86 -1.13 4.53
N LEU A 267 4.61 -1.23 4.07
CA LEU A 267 3.67 -2.28 4.51
C LEU A 267 4.22 -3.71 4.31
N TRP A 268 5.03 -3.93 3.27
CA TRP A 268 5.70 -5.21 3.01
C TRP A 268 6.62 -5.70 4.14
N ALA A 269 7.08 -4.80 5.01
CA ALA A 269 7.87 -5.16 6.18
C ALA A 269 7.08 -6.06 7.16
N GLY A 270 5.75 -5.92 7.20
CA GLY A 270 4.88 -6.82 7.96
C GLY A 270 5.03 -8.29 7.54
N GLY A 271 5.15 -8.55 6.23
CA GLY A 271 5.41 -9.90 5.71
C GLY A 271 6.77 -10.48 6.14
N ILE A 272 7.78 -9.62 6.32
CA ILE A 272 9.10 -10.03 6.84
C ILE A 272 9.01 -10.32 8.34
N ALA A 273 8.36 -9.45 9.12
CA ALA A 273 8.14 -9.65 10.55
C ALA A 273 7.37 -10.95 10.82
N ALA A 274 6.32 -11.21 10.04
CA ALA A 274 5.57 -12.47 10.04
C ALA A 274 6.46 -13.70 9.83
N LEU A 275 7.31 -13.68 8.79
CA LEU A 275 8.23 -14.79 8.51
C LEU A 275 9.30 -14.94 9.59
N LEU A 276 9.77 -13.82 10.16
CA LEU A 276 10.70 -13.79 11.28
C LEU A 276 10.10 -14.48 12.50
N LEU A 277 8.87 -14.14 12.89
CA LEU A 277 8.17 -14.76 14.02
C LEU A 277 7.94 -16.27 13.79
N LEU A 278 7.57 -16.66 12.57
CA LEU A 278 7.45 -18.08 12.20
C LEU A 278 8.79 -18.81 12.37
N SER A 279 9.90 -18.21 11.92
CA SER A 279 11.24 -18.80 12.05
C SER A 279 11.71 -18.93 13.50
N LEU A 280 11.38 -17.94 14.33
CA LEU A 280 11.68 -17.92 15.75
C LEU A 280 10.90 -19.01 16.49
N GLY A 281 9.58 -19.05 16.31
CA GLY A 281 8.70 -20.04 16.94
C GLY A 281 9.06 -21.47 16.56
N TRP A 282 9.37 -21.72 15.28
CA TRP A 282 9.80 -23.05 14.85
C TRP A 282 11.15 -23.43 15.43
N THR A 283 12.11 -22.52 15.49
CA THR A 283 13.42 -22.82 16.12
C THR A 283 13.26 -23.17 17.60
N VAL A 284 12.42 -22.44 18.33
CA VAL A 284 12.09 -22.75 19.73
C VAL A 284 11.44 -24.13 19.83
N ALA A 285 10.48 -24.46 18.97
CA ALA A 285 9.85 -25.78 18.96
C ALA A 285 10.86 -26.91 18.74
N VAL A 286 11.83 -26.75 17.82
CA VAL A 286 12.90 -27.74 17.59
C VAL A 286 13.83 -27.86 18.80
N LEU A 287 14.18 -26.74 19.45
CA LEU A 287 15.00 -26.76 20.67
C LEU A 287 14.28 -27.49 21.81
N LEU A 288 13.00 -27.19 22.04
CA LEU A 288 12.19 -27.86 23.06
C LEU A 288 12.08 -29.37 22.79
N GLN A 289 11.85 -29.78 21.54
CA GLN A 289 11.82 -31.20 21.18
C GLN A 289 13.16 -31.92 21.43
N ARG A 290 14.28 -31.20 21.38
CA ARG A 290 15.61 -31.77 21.61
C ARG A 290 15.99 -31.83 23.09
N TRP A 291 15.49 -30.89 23.89
CA TRP A 291 15.86 -30.76 25.30
C TRP A 291 14.89 -31.46 26.26
N LEU A 292 13.65 -31.66 25.84
CA LEU A 292 12.62 -32.28 26.67
C LEU A 292 12.48 -33.77 26.38
N ASP A 293 12.18 -34.54 27.41
CA ASP A 293 11.81 -35.95 27.25
C ASP A 293 10.57 -36.12 26.37
N PRO A 294 10.40 -37.25 25.65
CA PRO A 294 9.34 -37.43 24.66
C PRO A 294 7.92 -37.12 25.17
N ARG A 295 7.61 -37.47 26.43
CA ARG A 295 6.31 -37.17 27.04
C ARG A 295 6.10 -35.68 27.26
N ALA A 296 7.12 -34.98 27.73
CA ALA A 296 7.08 -33.53 27.90
C ALA A 296 7.03 -32.84 26.53
N GLY A 297 7.84 -33.29 25.57
CA GLY A 297 7.83 -32.79 24.19
C GLY A 297 6.45 -32.91 23.54
N ALA A 298 5.76 -34.04 23.70
CA ALA A 298 4.39 -34.21 23.19
C ALA A 298 3.40 -33.23 23.84
N ARG A 299 3.47 -33.04 25.17
CA ARG A 299 2.62 -32.06 25.88
C ARG A 299 2.85 -30.63 25.38
N TRP A 300 4.11 -30.22 25.21
CA TRP A 300 4.46 -28.90 24.69
C TRP A 300 4.09 -28.73 23.21
N ALA A 301 4.19 -29.79 22.41
CA ALA A 301 3.71 -29.76 21.03
C ALA A 301 2.19 -29.54 20.96
N THR A 302 1.42 -30.23 21.81
CA THR A 302 -0.03 -30.02 21.93
C THR A 302 -0.34 -28.61 22.43
N ALA A 303 0.33 -28.16 23.49
CA ALA A 303 0.15 -26.80 24.02
C ALA A 303 0.48 -25.73 22.97
N GLY A 304 1.56 -25.92 22.20
CA GLY A 304 1.93 -25.05 21.09
C GLY A 304 0.89 -25.06 19.97
N ALA A 305 0.36 -26.23 19.60
CA ALA A 305 -0.72 -26.32 18.62
C ALA A 305 -1.99 -25.61 19.10
N VAL A 306 -2.39 -25.80 20.36
CA VAL A 306 -3.53 -25.11 20.98
C VAL A 306 -3.29 -23.60 21.02
N ALA A 307 -2.09 -23.15 21.36
CA ALA A 307 -1.75 -21.73 21.35
C ALA A 307 -1.83 -21.12 19.95
N LEU A 308 -1.32 -21.81 18.91
CA LEU A 308 -1.40 -21.36 17.52
C LEU A 308 -2.85 -21.29 17.03
N VAL A 309 -3.68 -22.29 17.36
CA VAL A 309 -5.12 -22.26 17.08
C VAL A 309 -5.79 -21.11 17.81
N GLY A 310 -5.47 -20.91 19.10
CA GLY A 310 -5.99 -19.80 19.90
C GLY A 310 -5.65 -18.44 19.28
N VAL A 311 -4.39 -18.23 18.87
CA VAL A 311 -3.97 -17.01 18.15
C VAL A 311 -4.74 -16.84 16.85
N ALA A 312 -4.85 -17.89 16.04
CA ALA A 312 -5.59 -17.82 14.77
C ALA A 312 -7.07 -17.47 14.99
N VAL A 313 -7.73 -18.11 15.97
CA VAL A 313 -9.14 -17.88 16.30
C VAL A 313 -9.34 -16.46 16.86
N VAL A 314 -8.52 -16.01 17.80
CA VAL A 314 -8.62 -14.68 18.40
C VAL A 314 -8.35 -13.59 17.36
N ALA A 315 -7.29 -13.72 16.56
CA ALA A 315 -6.96 -12.74 15.53
C ALA A 315 -8.04 -12.69 14.44
N THR A 316 -8.55 -13.84 13.99
CA THR A 316 -9.65 -13.91 13.01
C THR A 316 -10.94 -13.35 13.60
N GLY A 317 -11.29 -13.70 14.83
CA GLY A 317 -12.49 -13.18 15.50
C GLY A 317 -12.42 -11.66 15.71
N SER A 318 -11.26 -11.15 16.12
CA SER A 318 -11.01 -9.72 16.25
C SER A 318 -11.07 -9.00 14.89
N PHE A 319 -10.55 -9.61 13.83
CA PHE A 319 -10.67 -9.07 12.47
C PHE A 319 -12.12 -9.07 12.01
N SER A 320 -12.87 -10.16 12.19
CA SER A 320 -14.28 -10.23 11.80
C SER A 320 -15.14 -9.22 12.54
N PHE A 321 -14.84 -8.98 13.83
CA PHE A 321 -15.51 -7.94 14.62
C PHE A 321 -15.22 -6.54 14.06
N ALA A 322 -13.94 -6.21 13.87
CA ALA A 322 -13.51 -4.95 13.25
C ALA A 322 -14.12 -4.75 11.85
N ALA A 323 -14.08 -5.79 11.02
CA ALA A 323 -14.59 -5.77 9.66
C ALA A 323 -16.12 -5.59 9.58
N ALA A 324 -16.86 -6.04 10.58
CA ALA A 324 -18.32 -5.85 10.64
C ALA A 324 -18.70 -4.37 10.83
N ASP A 325 -17.85 -3.61 11.52
CA ASP A 325 -18.02 -2.18 11.75
C ASP A 325 -17.24 -1.31 10.73
N ALA A 326 -16.61 -1.93 9.72
CA ALA A 326 -15.81 -1.23 8.73
C ALA A 326 -16.68 -0.24 7.94
N ARG A 327 -16.33 1.05 8.04
CA ARG A 327 -16.98 2.13 7.30
C ARG A 327 -16.18 2.45 6.03
N SER A 328 -16.82 3.15 5.09
CA SER A 328 -16.12 3.80 3.97
C SER A 328 -14.88 4.55 4.50
N PRO A 329 -13.69 4.41 3.88
CA PRO A 329 -12.46 5.07 4.34
C PRO A 329 -12.61 6.57 4.54
N ASP A 330 -13.46 7.21 3.71
CA ASP A 330 -13.85 8.61 3.89
C ASP A 330 -15.37 8.78 3.70
N PRO A 331 -16.16 8.65 4.79
CA PRO A 331 -17.60 8.74 4.71
C PRO A 331 -18.08 10.19 4.49
N ARG A 332 -17.27 11.20 4.85
CA ARG A 332 -17.60 12.61 4.65
C ARG A 332 -17.53 12.94 3.16
N ILE A 333 -16.41 12.63 2.50
CA ILE A 333 -16.25 12.80 1.05
C ILE A 333 -17.34 12.02 0.30
N SER A 334 -17.59 10.76 0.69
CA SER A 334 -18.64 9.93 0.06
C SER A 334 -20.02 10.58 0.14
N ARG A 335 -20.39 11.14 1.30
CA ARG A 335 -21.66 11.84 1.49
C ARG A 335 -21.72 13.15 0.70
N THR A 336 -20.65 13.93 0.73
CA THR A 336 -20.52 15.16 -0.06
C THR A 336 -20.73 14.89 -1.55
N ILE A 337 -20.09 13.87 -2.12
CA ILE A 337 -20.33 13.46 -3.51
C ILE A 337 -21.81 13.08 -3.72
N GLY A 338 -22.39 12.31 -2.81
CA GLY A 338 -23.80 11.91 -2.87
C GLY A 338 -24.78 13.10 -2.88
N GLU A 339 -24.44 14.21 -2.23
CA GLU A 339 -25.23 15.45 -2.23
C GLU A 339 -24.95 16.33 -3.45
N LEU A 340 -23.73 16.33 -3.98
CA LEU A 340 -23.35 17.12 -5.16
C LEU A 340 -23.88 16.52 -6.48
N VAL A 341 -23.97 15.19 -6.57
CA VAL A 341 -24.28 14.51 -7.83
C VAL A 341 -25.70 14.81 -8.35
N PRO A 342 -26.79 14.68 -7.57
CA PRO A 342 -28.14 14.93 -8.08
C PRO A 342 -28.36 16.32 -8.70
N PRO A 343 -28.03 17.44 -8.03
CA PRO A 343 -28.22 18.77 -8.62
C PRO A 343 -27.26 19.03 -9.80
N THR A 344 -26.08 18.41 -9.80
CA THR A 344 -25.18 18.47 -10.97
C THR A 344 -25.80 17.77 -12.17
N VAL A 345 -26.36 16.56 -11.98
CA VAL A 345 -27.05 15.83 -13.05
C VAL A 345 -28.21 16.65 -13.60
N GLU A 346 -29.10 17.15 -12.74
CA GLU A 346 -30.25 18.00 -13.11
C GLU A 346 -29.81 19.21 -13.96
N ALA A 347 -28.72 19.86 -13.53
CA ALA A 347 -28.15 20.99 -14.24
C ALA A 347 -27.65 20.67 -15.66
N LEU A 348 -27.28 19.43 -15.95
CA LEU A 348 -26.79 19.00 -17.26
C LEU A 348 -27.91 18.47 -18.18
N GLU A 349 -29.14 18.23 -17.69
CA GLU A 349 -30.18 17.52 -18.47
C GLU A 349 -31.00 18.39 -19.46
N GLY A 350 -30.78 19.70 -19.50
CA GLY A 350 -31.63 20.67 -20.24
C GLY A 350 -31.73 20.53 -21.77
N GLY A 351 -31.04 19.58 -22.39
CA GLY A 351 -31.10 19.22 -23.81
C GLY A 351 -30.33 20.12 -24.79
N THR A 352 -29.81 21.28 -24.39
CA THR A 352 -29.06 22.20 -25.28
C THR A 352 -27.94 22.96 -24.57
N GLY A 353 -26.95 23.43 -25.35
CA GLY A 353 -25.85 24.27 -24.85
C GLY A 353 -25.04 23.59 -23.74
N VAL A 354 -24.77 24.33 -22.66
CA VAL A 354 -24.03 23.80 -21.48
C VAL A 354 -24.78 22.69 -20.72
N SER A 355 -26.03 22.44 -21.08
CA SER A 355 -26.90 21.41 -20.52
C SER A 355 -27.33 20.43 -21.62
N ALA A 356 -26.46 20.03 -22.54
CA ALA A 356 -26.78 19.17 -23.68
C ALA A 356 -27.19 17.72 -23.34
N GLY A 357 -27.42 17.40 -22.06
CA GLY A 357 -27.78 16.07 -21.62
C GLY A 357 -26.69 15.05 -21.98
N ARG A 358 -27.09 13.89 -22.48
CA ARG A 358 -26.18 12.75 -22.74
C ARG A 358 -25.46 12.87 -24.08
N ASN A 359 -25.86 13.85 -24.89
CA ASN A 359 -25.22 14.15 -26.16
C ASN A 359 -24.07 15.16 -26.01
N GLY A 360 -23.92 15.76 -24.82
CA GLY A 360 -22.82 16.66 -24.50
C GLY A 360 -21.57 15.92 -24.02
N ARG A 361 -20.40 16.54 -24.24
CA ARG A 361 -19.11 16.13 -23.69
C ARG A 361 -18.74 17.07 -22.56
N TYR A 362 -18.49 16.56 -21.35
CA TYR A 362 -18.27 17.39 -20.16
C TYR A 362 -16.85 17.25 -19.64
N LEU A 363 -16.15 18.36 -19.55
CA LEU A 363 -14.82 18.40 -18.94
C LEU A 363 -14.96 18.60 -17.43
N VAL A 364 -14.66 17.57 -16.66
CA VAL A 364 -14.63 17.63 -15.19
C VAL A 364 -13.27 18.14 -14.74
N THR A 365 -13.29 19.19 -13.93
CA THR A 365 -12.10 19.88 -13.45
C THR A 365 -12.26 20.20 -11.98
N TRP A 366 -11.17 20.42 -11.25
CA TRP A 366 -11.26 20.73 -9.84
C TRP A 366 -10.07 21.58 -9.37
N ALA A 367 -10.28 22.33 -8.29
CA ALA A 367 -9.20 22.58 -7.34
C ALA A 367 -9.64 22.18 -5.93
N ASP A 368 -8.78 21.37 -5.32
CA ASP A 368 -9.06 20.67 -4.09
C ASP A 368 -7.81 20.69 -3.20
N PRO A 369 -7.71 21.67 -2.29
CA PRO A 369 -6.51 21.90 -1.49
C PRO A 369 -6.37 20.92 -0.32
N VAL A 370 -7.36 20.06 -0.09
CA VAL A 370 -7.46 19.20 1.09
C VAL A 370 -7.55 17.71 0.75
N ASN A 371 -8.16 17.33 -0.39
CA ASN A 371 -8.43 15.92 -0.71
C ASN A 371 -7.82 15.42 -2.03
N ILE A 372 -6.83 16.12 -2.61
CA ILE A 372 -6.11 15.67 -3.82
C ILE A 372 -7.06 15.36 -5.00
N GLY A 373 -8.18 16.08 -5.08
CA GLY A 373 -9.17 15.93 -6.15
C GLY A 373 -10.16 14.77 -5.96
N ALA A 374 -10.20 14.13 -4.78
CA ALA A 374 -11.10 13.01 -4.51
C ALA A 374 -12.57 13.31 -4.86
N VAL A 375 -13.05 14.53 -4.58
CA VAL A 375 -14.42 14.96 -4.92
C VAL A 375 -14.59 15.09 -6.44
N GLY A 376 -13.58 15.62 -7.14
CA GLY A 376 -13.57 15.73 -8.60
C GLY A 376 -13.60 14.38 -9.31
N PHE A 377 -12.75 13.44 -8.89
CA PHE A 377 -12.77 12.07 -9.41
C PHE A 377 -14.07 11.34 -9.07
N GLY A 378 -14.59 11.53 -7.86
CA GLY A 378 -15.87 10.96 -7.45
C GLY A 378 -17.03 11.44 -8.32
N LEU A 379 -17.08 12.75 -8.59
CA LEU A 379 -18.09 13.33 -9.48
C LEU A 379 -17.94 12.82 -10.93
N LEU A 380 -16.72 12.76 -11.45
CA LEU A 380 -16.43 12.18 -12.78
C LEU A 380 -17.01 10.76 -12.89
N LEU A 381 -16.68 9.88 -11.96
CA LEU A 381 -17.15 8.49 -11.97
C LEU A 381 -18.66 8.37 -11.83
N GLU A 382 -19.29 9.21 -10.99
CA GLU A 382 -20.74 9.18 -10.80
C GLU A 382 -21.51 9.72 -12.03
N LEU A 383 -20.96 10.69 -12.75
CA LEU A 383 -21.53 11.17 -14.02
C LEU A 383 -21.37 10.11 -15.13
N GLU A 384 -20.18 9.50 -15.27
CA GLU A 384 -19.94 8.40 -16.23
C GLU A 384 -20.90 7.23 -15.96
N ARG A 385 -21.08 6.83 -14.69
CA ARG A 385 -22.01 5.77 -14.28
C ARG A 385 -23.47 6.06 -14.67
N ARG A 386 -23.83 7.32 -14.86
CA ARG A 386 -25.16 7.79 -15.28
C ARG A 386 -25.25 8.04 -16.80
N GLY A 387 -24.22 7.65 -17.56
CA GLY A 387 -24.20 7.69 -19.02
C GLY A 387 -23.84 9.03 -19.62
N PHE A 388 -23.24 9.96 -18.86
CA PHE A 388 -22.66 11.18 -19.43
C PHE A 388 -21.29 10.87 -20.03
N ASP A 389 -20.98 11.49 -21.18
CA ASP A 389 -19.62 11.52 -21.73
C ASP A 389 -18.80 12.56 -20.98
N VAL A 390 -17.91 12.09 -20.11
CA VAL A 390 -17.13 12.95 -19.22
C VAL A 390 -15.64 12.64 -19.35
N GLY A 391 -14.82 13.68 -19.28
CA GLY A 391 -13.38 13.55 -19.29
C GLY A 391 -12.69 14.53 -18.35
N VAL A 392 -11.38 14.37 -18.24
CA VAL A 392 -10.48 15.24 -17.47
C VAL A 392 -9.44 15.86 -18.39
N VAL A 393 -8.76 16.89 -17.87
CA VAL A 393 -7.60 17.47 -18.56
C VAL A 393 -6.40 16.53 -18.54
N GLU A 394 -5.51 16.70 -19.53
CA GLU A 394 -4.30 15.88 -19.72
C GLU A 394 -3.43 15.69 -18.46
N PRO A 395 -3.21 16.72 -17.59
CA PRO A 395 -2.45 16.51 -16.36
C PRO A 395 -3.01 15.43 -15.41
N ASN A 396 -4.31 15.11 -15.52
CA ASN A 396 -4.97 14.09 -14.70
C ASN A 396 -5.04 12.71 -15.37
N ARG A 397 -4.40 12.55 -16.54
CA ARG A 397 -4.40 11.33 -17.37
C ARG A 397 -4.01 10.07 -16.61
N GLU A 398 -2.97 10.13 -15.78
CA GLU A 398 -2.47 8.94 -15.08
C GLU A 398 -3.45 8.44 -14.01
N SER A 399 -4.20 9.35 -13.36
CA SER A 399 -5.20 9.00 -12.35
C SER A 399 -6.56 8.64 -12.95
N ALA A 400 -6.99 9.31 -14.02
CA ALA A 400 -8.28 9.07 -14.68
C ALA A 400 -8.22 8.02 -15.80
N THR A 401 -7.02 7.60 -16.21
CA THR A 401 -6.66 6.80 -17.39
C THR A 401 -6.83 7.53 -18.74
N ALA A 402 -6.04 7.11 -19.73
CA ALA A 402 -5.91 7.80 -21.03
C ALA A 402 -7.20 7.96 -21.83
N HIS A 403 -8.15 7.02 -21.72
CA HIS A 403 -9.42 7.11 -22.47
C HIS A 403 -10.38 8.16 -21.91
N ARG A 404 -10.11 8.71 -20.72
CA ARG A 404 -10.89 9.78 -20.10
C ARG A 404 -10.28 11.16 -20.30
N VAL A 405 -9.24 11.30 -21.12
CA VAL A 405 -8.71 12.62 -21.46
C VAL A 405 -9.63 13.30 -22.47
N LEU A 406 -10.03 14.54 -22.17
CA LEU A 406 -10.85 15.38 -23.03
C LEU A 406 -10.16 16.73 -23.25
N ASP A 407 -9.98 17.11 -24.53
CA ASP A 407 -9.51 18.45 -24.89
C ASP A 407 -10.57 19.49 -24.51
N PRO A 408 -10.21 20.58 -23.80
CA PRO A 408 -11.16 21.65 -23.50
C PRO A 408 -11.88 22.24 -24.71
N ALA A 409 -11.25 22.26 -25.89
CA ALA A 409 -11.86 22.75 -27.13
C ALA A 409 -13.01 21.87 -27.64
N ASP A 410 -12.98 20.59 -27.27
CA ASP A 410 -13.99 19.59 -27.62
C ASP A 410 -15.14 19.52 -26.60
N ALA A 411 -15.00 20.19 -25.46
CA ALA A 411 -15.96 20.12 -24.38
C ALA A 411 -17.18 20.99 -24.65
N THR A 412 -18.37 20.41 -24.50
CA THR A 412 -19.64 21.15 -24.52
C THR A 412 -19.77 22.07 -23.31
N ALA A 413 -19.31 21.60 -22.15
CA ALA A 413 -19.27 22.39 -20.92
C ALA A 413 -18.16 21.90 -20.00
N VAL A 414 -17.76 22.79 -19.08
CA VAL A 414 -16.89 22.48 -17.96
C VAL A 414 -17.76 22.28 -16.72
N VAL A 415 -17.55 21.17 -16.01
CA VAL A 415 -18.06 20.91 -14.67
C VAL A 415 -16.88 21.09 -13.72
N HIS A 416 -16.85 22.21 -13.00
CA HIS A 416 -15.75 22.57 -12.12
C HIS A 416 -16.13 22.38 -10.66
N VAL A 417 -15.35 21.57 -9.94
CA VAL A 417 -15.45 21.39 -8.49
C VAL A 417 -14.47 22.33 -7.80
N ALA A 418 -14.98 23.36 -7.15
CA ALA A 418 -14.19 24.30 -6.37
C ALA A 418 -14.35 23.99 -4.88
N VAL A 419 -13.23 23.77 -4.19
CA VAL A 419 -13.20 23.44 -2.75
C VAL A 419 -12.62 24.60 -1.95
N GLY A 420 -13.37 25.11 -0.97
CA GLY A 420 -12.97 26.23 -0.15
C GLY A 420 -13.07 27.59 -0.85
N GLN A 421 -12.09 28.45 -0.62
CA GLN A 421 -12.12 29.86 -1.06
C GLN A 421 -12.01 30.04 -2.58
N GLU A 422 -11.61 29.01 -3.32
CA GLU A 422 -11.52 29.10 -4.79
C GLU A 422 -12.89 29.39 -5.43
N ALA A 423 -13.98 28.89 -4.84
CA ALA A 423 -15.33 29.12 -5.34
C ALA A 423 -15.68 30.62 -5.44
N ASP A 424 -15.10 31.47 -4.59
CA ASP A 424 -15.33 32.91 -4.59
C ASP A 424 -14.81 33.59 -5.87
N GLN A 425 -13.80 33.02 -6.53
CA GLN A 425 -13.24 33.54 -7.77
C GLN A 425 -14.21 33.42 -8.96
N PHE A 426 -15.22 32.55 -8.85
CA PHE A 426 -16.21 32.31 -9.90
C PHE A 426 -17.57 32.93 -9.59
N ARG A 427 -17.75 33.45 -8.37
CA ARG A 427 -19.01 34.05 -7.93
C ARG A 427 -19.35 35.28 -8.79
N GLY A 428 -20.52 35.26 -9.43
CA GLY A 428 -21.01 36.36 -10.25
C GLY A 428 -20.34 36.50 -11.63
N LYS A 429 -19.47 35.57 -12.04
CA LYS A 429 -18.91 35.57 -13.40
C LYS A 429 -19.99 35.23 -14.44
N PRO A 430 -20.19 36.06 -15.48
CA PRO A 430 -21.14 35.74 -16.55
C PRO A 430 -20.80 34.41 -17.23
N GLY A 431 -21.84 33.61 -17.53
CA GLY A 431 -21.67 32.31 -18.21
C GLY A 431 -21.23 31.15 -17.31
N ILE A 432 -21.03 31.38 -16.01
CA ILE A 432 -20.79 30.33 -15.01
C ILE A 432 -21.96 30.29 -14.04
N ARG A 433 -22.56 29.12 -13.87
CA ARG A 433 -23.65 28.88 -12.93
C ARG A 433 -23.19 27.96 -11.82
N GLN A 434 -23.41 28.36 -10.57
CA GLN A 434 -23.35 27.45 -9.45
C GLN A 434 -24.56 26.52 -9.45
N VAL A 435 -24.30 25.22 -9.45
CA VAL A 435 -25.35 24.19 -9.54
C VAL A 435 -25.49 23.41 -8.23
N ALA A 436 -24.43 23.34 -7.42
CA ALA A 436 -24.45 22.71 -6.12
C ALA A 436 -23.50 23.42 -5.15
N LEU A 437 -23.86 23.41 -3.86
CA LEU A 437 -23.01 23.80 -2.74
C LEU A 437 -23.28 22.84 -1.58
N VAL A 438 -22.23 22.26 -1.03
CA VAL A 438 -22.29 21.44 0.18
C VAL A 438 -21.28 22.01 1.17
N GLU A 439 -21.75 22.42 2.34
CA GLU A 439 -20.91 22.74 3.50
C GLU A 439 -20.91 21.50 4.40
N PRO A 440 -19.85 20.67 4.35
CA PRO A 440 -19.85 19.43 5.10
C PRO A 440 -19.61 19.63 6.60
N ARG A 441 -19.27 20.85 7.04
CA ARG A 441 -18.94 21.17 8.44
C ARG A 441 -20.14 21.74 9.20
N SER A 442 -20.28 21.36 10.47
CA SER A 442 -21.17 22.05 11.40
C SER A 442 -20.71 23.49 11.68
N ALA A 443 -21.56 24.31 12.28
CA ALA A 443 -21.17 25.66 12.71
C ALA A 443 -19.98 25.64 13.69
N GLU A 444 -19.98 24.68 14.62
CA GLU A 444 -18.87 24.46 15.57
C GLU A 444 -17.57 24.06 14.85
N GLU A 445 -17.65 23.18 13.85
CA GLU A 445 -16.49 22.76 13.04
C GLU A 445 -15.94 23.93 12.19
N GLN A 446 -16.78 24.86 11.75
CA GLN A 446 -16.35 26.08 11.03
C GLN A 446 -15.60 27.05 11.96
N GLU A 447 -16.11 27.26 13.18
CA GLU A 447 -15.42 28.04 14.21
C GLU A 447 -14.09 27.38 14.61
N GLU A 448 -14.08 26.06 14.76
CA GLU A 448 -12.87 25.29 15.02
C GLU A 448 -11.86 25.46 13.88
N TYR A 449 -12.30 25.34 12.62
CA TYR A 449 -11.44 25.53 11.46
C TYR A 449 -10.79 26.92 11.47
N ALA A 450 -11.57 27.97 11.71
CA ALA A 450 -11.06 29.34 11.77
C ALA A 450 -10.00 29.52 12.88
N ARG A 451 -10.27 28.95 14.07
CA ARG A 451 -9.34 28.97 15.20
C ARG A 451 -8.05 28.20 14.90
N VAL A 452 -8.15 26.95 14.45
CA VAL A 452 -6.98 26.10 14.15
C VAL A 452 -6.15 26.71 13.03
N ARG A 453 -6.79 27.31 12.01
CA ARG A 453 -6.08 28.00 10.94
C ARG A 453 -5.26 29.17 11.46
N ALA A 454 -5.82 30.00 12.34
CA ALA A 454 -5.09 31.10 12.96
C ALA A 454 -3.91 30.60 13.81
N GLU A 455 -4.11 29.52 14.57
CA GLU A 455 -3.05 28.87 15.34
C GLU A 455 -1.92 28.33 14.44
N VAL A 456 -2.24 27.69 13.32
CA VAL A 456 -1.24 27.18 12.36
C VAL A 456 -0.42 28.31 11.75
N ILE A 457 -1.06 29.42 11.36
CA ILE A 457 -0.36 30.58 10.78
C ILE A 457 0.60 31.18 11.81
N GLY A 458 0.13 31.41 13.04
CA GLY A 458 0.99 31.94 14.11
C GLY A 458 2.17 31.01 14.42
N ASP A 459 1.93 29.70 14.52
CA ASP A 459 3.01 28.74 14.77
C ASP A 459 4.04 28.70 13.62
N LEU A 460 3.61 28.85 12.35
CA LEU A 460 4.52 28.93 11.20
C LEU A 460 5.39 30.18 11.27
N GLU A 461 4.81 31.33 11.61
CA GLU A 461 5.54 32.58 11.76
C GLU A 461 6.55 32.50 12.91
N ASP A 462 6.14 31.97 14.07
CA ASP A 462 7.02 31.76 15.23
C ASP A 462 8.17 30.78 14.92
N ALA A 463 7.94 29.80 14.05
CA ALA A 463 8.95 28.87 13.59
C ALA A 463 9.88 29.43 12.50
N GLY A 464 9.67 30.69 12.06
CA GLY A 464 10.43 31.31 10.97
C GLY A 464 10.10 30.76 9.58
N LEU A 465 8.88 30.23 9.40
CA LEU A 465 8.36 29.59 8.19
C LEU A 465 7.26 30.42 7.51
N SER A 466 7.37 31.74 7.56
CA SER A 466 6.37 32.67 7.01
C SER A 466 6.16 32.51 5.49
N ASP A 467 7.14 31.95 4.78
CA ASP A 467 7.04 31.60 3.35
C ASP A 467 5.97 30.53 3.07
N LEU A 468 5.62 29.71 4.07
CA LEU A 468 4.61 28.66 3.96
C LEU A 468 3.19 29.11 4.31
N VAL A 469 3.02 30.32 4.87
CA VAL A 469 1.70 30.81 5.34
C VAL A 469 0.68 30.87 4.20
N ALA A 470 1.08 31.37 3.02
CA ALA A 470 0.20 31.40 1.84
C ALA A 470 -0.21 30.00 1.37
N GLY A 471 0.61 28.98 1.67
CA GLY A 471 0.33 27.58 1.38
C GLY A 471 -0.82 27.02 2.21
N VAL A 472 -1.06 27.53 3.42
CA VAL A 472 -2.16 27.08 4.30
C VAL A 472 -3.52 27.27 3.62
N ASP A 473 -3.71 28.37 2.91
CA ASP A 473 -4.96 28.64 2.19
C ASP A 473 -4.99 28.03 0.80
N ARG A 474 -3.84 28.04 0.11
CA ARG A 474 -3.76 27.61 -1.28
C ARG A 474 -3.80 26.09 -1.42
N ASN A 475 -3.06 25.39 -0.56
CA ASN A 475 -2.97 23.94 -0.54
C ASN A 475 -2.37 23.46 0.79
N VAL A 476 -3.22 23.34 1.82
CA VAL A 476 -2.79 22.90 3.15
C VAL A 476 -2.19 21.50 3.12
N PHE A 477 -2.66 20.62 2.23
CA PHE A 477 -2.13 19.27 2.07
C PHE A 477 -0.65 19.28 1.66
N VAL A 478 -0.31 20.00 0.59
CA VAL A 478 1.09 20.14 0.12
C VAL A 478 1.94 20.87 1.15
N THR A 479 1.38 21.88 1.82
CA THR A 479 2.13 22.61 2.85
C THR A 479 2.50 21.70 4.02
N ALA A 480 1.59 20.80 4.42
CA ALA A 480 1.82 19.83 5.49
C ALA A 480 2.84 18.74 5.13
N THR A 481 3.12 18.49 3.84
CA THR A 481 4.13 17.49 3.44
C THR A 481 5.56 18.04 3.47
N ALA A 482 5.76 19.36 3.57
CA ALA A 482 7.09 19.95 3.60
C ALA A 482 7.93 19.45 4.79
N ASP A 483 9.16 18.99 4.51
CA ASP A 483 10.06 18.38 5.50
C ASP A 483 10.39 19.31 6.67
N ARG A 484 10.47 20.62 6.40
CA ARG A 484 10.79 21.65 7.39
C ARG A 484 9.67 21.94 8.39
N VAL A 485 8.44 21.48 8.14
CA VAL A 485 7.29 21.77 9.02
C VAL A 485 7.35 20.86 10.27
N PRO A 486 7.49 21.45 11.48
CA PRO A 486 7.48 20.71 12.73
C PRO A 486 6.21 19.86 12.91
N ARG A 487 6.34 18.70 13.56
CA ARG A 487 5.24 17.75 13.75
C ARG A 487 4.00 18.39 14.37
N ARG A 488 4.17 19.20 15.42
CA ARG A 488 3.05 19.87 16.12
C ARG A 488 2.20 20.73 15.17
N ILE A 489 2.85 21.48 14.27
CA ILE A 489 2.18 22.33 13.28
C ILE A 489 1.46 21.46 12.25
N ARG A 490 2.12 20.38 11.85
CA ARG A 490 1.58 19.41 10.90
C ARG A 490 0.34 18.68 11.42
N ASP A 491 0.33 18.29 12.69
CA ASP A 491 -0.83 17.68 13.36
C ASP A 491 -2.04 18.63 13.31
N ARG A 492 -1.81 19.94 13.49
CA ARG A 492 -2.86 20.98 13.36
C ARG A 492 -3.30 21.22 11.92
N MET A 493 -2.36 21.27 10.96
CA MET A 493 -2.70 21.32 9.53
C MET A 493 -3.54 20.13 9.12
N GLN A 494 -3.25 18.95 9.68
CA GLN A 494 -4.05 17.78 9.42
C GLN A 494 -5.47 17.91 9.98
N ARG A 495 -5.63 18.51 11.16
CA ARG A 495 -6.97 18.82 11.68
C ARG A 495 -7.76 19.71 10.72
N LEU A 496 -7.12 20.67 10.03
CA LEU A 496 -7.78 21.47 8.99
C LEU A 496 -8.25 20.61 7.81
N ILE A 497 -7.45 19.64 7.40
CA ILE A 497 -7.80 18.69 6.32
C ILE A 497 -8.98 17.81 6.75
N ASP A 498 -8.96 17.29 7.98
CA ASP A 498 -10.01 16.41 8.51
C ASP A 498 -11.36 17.14 8.70
N LEU A 499 -11.31 18.41 9.08
CA LEU A 499 -12.49 19.28 9.13
C LEU A 499 -13.05 19.53 7.72
N GLY A 500 -12.18 19.64 6.72
CA GLY A 500 -12.55 19.87 5.33
C GLY A 500 -12.97 21.32 5.04
N LEU A 501 -13.56 21.50 3.86
CA LEU A 501 -13.93 22.79 3.28
C LEU A 501 -15.25 22.67 2.50
N PRO A 502 -15.96 23.77 2.25
CA PRO A 502 -17.17 23.75 1.43
C PRO A 502 -16.84 23.34 0.00
N ASN A 503 -17.74 22.60 -0.63
CA ASN A 503 -17.59 22.10 -1.99
C ASN A 503 -18.65 22.73 -2.88
N VAL A 504 -18.23 23.31 -3.99
CA VAL A 504 -19.11 23.97 -4.95
C VAL A 504 -18.94 23.32 -6.32
N VAL A 505 -20.05 23.04 -6.99
CA VAL A 505 -20.03 22.64 -8.40
C VAL A 505 -20.50 23.80 -9.25
N LEU A 506 -19.68 24.16 -10.23
CA LEU A 506 -19.88 25.25 -11.16
C LEU A 506 -19.95 24.66 -12.57
N VAL A 507 -20.90 25.13 -13.38
CA VAL A 507 -21.08 24.68 -14.78
C VAL A 507 -21.07 25.89 -15.71
N GLY A 508 -20.37 25.79 -16.82
CA GLY A 508 -20.27 26.86 -17.82
C GLY A 508 -19.57 26.40 -19.09
N SER A 509 -19.48 27.29 -20.09
CA SER A 509 -18.72 26.99 -21.32
C SER A 509 -17.21 27.00 -21.04
N PRO A 510 -16.39 26.28 -21.84
CA PRO A 510 -14.93 26.33 -21.69
C PRO A 510 -14.36 27.75 -21.68
N ALA A 511 -14.83 28.61 -22.59
CA ALA A 511 -14.44 30.01 -22.67
C ALA A 511 -14.72 30.80 -21.38
N ALA A 512 -15.81 30.51 -20.66
CA ALA A 512 -16.13 31.17 -19.40
C ALA A 512 -15.12 30.86 -18.29
N PHE A 513 -14.48 29.68 -18.35
CA PHE A 513 -13.39 29.27 -17.46
C PHE A 513 -11.99 29.62 -18.01
N GLY A 514 -11.90 30.33 -19.14
CA GLY A 514 -10.63 30.69 -19.78
C GLY A 514 -9.90 29.49 -20.37
N ARG A 515 -10.64 28.52 -20.92
CA ARG A 515 -10.10 27.28 -21.48
C ARG A 515 -10.45 27.12 -22.96
#